data_AF-A0A352RDW7-F1
#
_entry.id   AF-A0A352RDW7-F1
#
_cell.length_a   1.000
_cell.length_b   1.000
_cell.length_c   1.000
_cell.angle_alpha   90.00
_cell.angle_beta   90.00
_cell.angle_gamma   90.00
#
_symmetry.space_group_name_H-M   'P 1'
#
loop_
_entity.id
_entity.type
_entity.pdbx_description
1 polymer ?
#
loop_
_entity_poly.entity_id
_entity_poly.type
_entity_poly.pdbx_seq_one_letter_code
_entity_poly.pdbx_strand_id
1 'polypeptide(L)'
;MHDSFETGLPQNSANYTPLSPITFLKRTAFVHPHRTSVIHGKHRWTWAETYIRCRRLASALSKRGIGKGDTVSVIAPNIPAIFEAHFGVLMTGAVLNTLNIRLEAETLAKIFEHAETKVLLTDREFSPQIKVALSKVKRDILVIDIDDPETESGEYLGMLEYEAFLAEGDPEFEAVLPEDDWQAVSLNYTSGTTGIPKGVVYHTRGAYLLATGNVLAWEMPHRPVYLWTLPMFHCNGWCFPWTITML
;
A
#
# COMPACT_ATOMS: atom_id res chain seq x y z
N MET A 1 6.07 44.98 4.41
CA MET A 1 5.06 44.99 3.33
C MET A 1 3.88 44.20 3.87
N HIS A 2 2.71 44.81 4.06
CA HIS A 2 1.52 44.12 4.57
C HIS A 2 0.93 43.33 3.40
N ASP A 3 0.98 42.00 3.47
CA ASP A 3 0.35 41.16 2.46
C ASP A 3 -1.12 40.95 2.81
N SER A 4 -1.99 41.72 2.17
CA SER A 4 -3.44 41.59 2.33
C SER A 4 -3.96 40.22 1.90
N PHE A 5 -3.22 39.46 1.08
CA PHE A 5 -3.60 38.12 0.65
C PHE A 5 -3.31 37.03 1.69
N GLU A 6 -2.54 37.32 2.74
CA GLU A 6 -2.19 36.37 3.81
C GLU A 6 -2.81 36.76 5.17
N THR A 7 -3.43 37.94 5.24
CA THR A 7 -3.99 38.48 6.49
C THR A 7 -5.35 37.88 6.79
N GLY A 8 -5.49 37.20 7.94
CA GLY A 8 -6.75 36.59 8.36
C GLY A 8 -7.10 35.29 7.62
N LEU A 9 -6.15 34.70 6.88
CA LEU A 9 -6.33 33.48 6.10
C LEU A 9 -5.43 32.32 6.58
N PRO A 10 -5.24 32.08 7.90
CA PRO A 10 -4.42 30.95 8.34
C PRO A 10 -5.06 29.62 7.92
N GLN A 11 -4.20 28.63 7.64
CA GLN A 11 -4.64 27.25 7.43
C GLN A 11 -5.33 26.73 8.69
N ASN A 12 -6.45 26.04 8.48
CA ASN A 12 -7.23 25.35 9.49
C ASN A 12 -8.00 24.19 8.86
N SER A 13 -8.65 23.36 9.68
CA SER A 13 -9.34 22.15 9.20
C SER A 13 -10.52 22.43 8.26
N ALA A 14 -11.03 23.66 8.17
CA ALA A 14 -12.11 24.01 7.26
C ALA A 14 -11.62 24.42 5.86
N ASN A 15 -10.35 24.86 5.72
CA ASN A 15 -9.80 25.35 4.46
C ASN A 15 -8.54 24.58 3.98
N TYR A 16 -8.01 23.65 4.78
CA TYR A 16 -6.85 22.85 4.44
C TYR A 16 -7.01 21.38 4.89
N THR A 17 -6.71 20.47 3.97
CA THR A 17 -6.54 19.03 4.22
C THR A 17 -5.38 18.57 3.34
N PRO A 18 -4.38 17.83 3.89
CA PRO A 18 -3.30 17.27 3.11
C PRO A 18 -3.79 16.39 1.95
N LEU A 19 -3.13 16.50 0.80
CA LEU A 19 -3.43 15.70 -0.36
C LEU A 19 -3.01 14.25 -0.11
N SER A 20 -3.98 13.34 -0.07
CA SER A 20 -3.73 11.93 0.20
C SER A 20 -4.53 10.98 -0.67
N PRO A 21 -3.89 9.97 -1.28
CA PRO A 21 -4.61 8.98 -2.08
C PRO A 21 -5.60 8.15 -1.25
N ILE A 22 -5.49 8.13 0.09
CA ILE A 22 -6.48 7.51 1.00
C ILE A 22 -7.89 8.05 0.72
N THR A 23 -8.01 9.34 0.41
CA THR A 23 -9.30 10.00 0.16
C THR A 23 -10.01 9.48 -1.08
N PHE A 24 -9.28 8.96 -2.08
CA PHE A 24 -9.88 8.39 -3.28
C PHE A 24 -10.72 7.16 -2.95
N LEU A 25 -10.20 6.24 -2.13
CA LEU A 25 -10.94 5.04 -1.77
C LEU A 25 -12.18 5.37 -0.93
N LYS A 26 -12.05 6.26 0.06
CA LYS A 26 -13.19 6.72 0.88
C LYS A 26 -14.29 7.33 0.01
N ARG A 27 -13.93 8.21 -0.93
CA ARG A 27 -14.87 8.82 -1.87
C ARG A 27 -15.54 7.76 -2.75
N THR A 28 -14.77 6.89 -3.40
CA THR A 28 -15.29 5.96 -4.39
C THR A 28 -16.16 4.87 -3.75
N ALA A 29 -15.82 4.41 -2.55
CA ALA A 29 -16.67 3.52 -1.77
C ALA A 29 -18.00 4.18 -1.37
N PHE A 30 -18.02 5.48 -1.10
CA PHE A 30 -19.25 6.22 -0.79
C PHE A 30 -20.10 6.49 -2.04
N VAL A 31 -19.49 6.93 -3.14
CA VAL A 31 -20.21 7.35 -4.36
C VAL A 31 -20.60 6.16 -5.24
N HIS A 32 -19.81 5.09 -5.25
CA HIS A 32 -19.97 3.91 -6.11
C HIS A 32 -19.92 2.58 -5.34
N PRO A 33 -20.66 2.43 -4.22
CA PRO A 33 -20.47 1.32 -3.27
C PRO A 33 -20.61 -0.05 -3.89
N HIS A 34 -21.55 -0.23 -4.84
CA HIS A 34 -21.89 -1.52 -5.44
C HIS A 34 -21.15 -1.80 -6.76
N ARG A 35 -20.33 -0.87 -7.26
CA ARG A 35 -19.55 -1.13 -8.48
C ARG A 35 -18.37 -2.03 -8.16
N THR A 36 -18.07 -2.95 -9.07
CA THR A 36 -16.89 -3.80 -9.00
C THR A 36 -15.62 -2.94 -8.93
N SER A 37 -14.78 -3.21 -7.94
CA SER A 37 -13.49 -2.58 -7.71
C SER A 37 -12.33 -3.49 -8.13
N VAL A 38 -12.40 -4.77 -7.78
CA VAL A 38 -11.36 -5.78 -8.04
C VAL A 38 -12.00 -7.04 -8.62
N ILE A 39 -11.32 -7.61 -9.62
CA ILE A 39 -11.63 -8.91 -10.22
C ILE A 39 -10.35 -9.75 -10.14
N HIS A 40 -10.40 -10.89 -9.47
CA HIS A 40 -9.28 -11.82 -9.34
C HIS A 40 -9.78 -13.26 -9.40
N GLY A 41 -9.38 -14.01 -10.42
CA GLY A 41 -9.93 -15.34 -10.70
C GLY A 41 -11.47 -15.32 -10.75
N LYS A 42 -12.10 -16.10 -9.87
CA LYS A 42 -13.57 -16.15 -9.72
C LYS A 42 -14.12 -15.07 -8.78
N HIS A 43 -13.27 -14.40 -8.02
CA HIS A 43 -13.65 -13.44 -7.00
C HIS A 43 -13.87 -12.05 -7.59
N ARG A 44 -14.86 -11.35 -7.04
CA ARG A 44 -15.23 -9.99 -7.40
C ARG A 44 -15.56 -9.26 -6.11
N TRP A 45 -14.96 -8.09 -5.93
CA TRP A 45 -15.29 -7.19 -4.83
C TRP A 45 -15.87 -5.90 -5.38
N THR A 46 -16.76 -5.31 -4.60
CA THR A 46 -17.28 -3.96 -4.81
C THR A 46 -16.38 -2.92 -4.15
N TRP A 47 -16.56 -1.63 -4.46
CA TRP A 47 -15.80 -0.58 -3.78
C TRP A 47 -16.08 -0.50 -2.28
N ALA A 48 -17.31 -0.77 -1.84
CA ALA A 48 -17.64 -0.82 -0.42
C ALA A 48 -16.91 -1.96 0.31
N GLU A 49 -16.86 -3.16 -0.29
CA GLU A 49 -16.16 -4.31 0.29
C GLU A 49 -14.65 -4.08 0.35
N THR A 50 -14.05 -3.57 -0.73
CA THR A 50 -12.63 -3.20 -0.76
C THR A 50 -12.27 -2.17 0.30
N TYR A 51 -13.11 -1.15 0.50
CA TYR A 51 -12.89 -0.17 1.56
C TYR A 51 -12.94 -0.79 2.96
N ILE A 52 -13.91 -1.67 3.23
CA ILE A 52 -13.98 -2.41 4.49
C ILE A 52 -12.73 -3.27 4.71
N ARG A 53 -12.25 -3.96 3.67
CA ARG A 53 -11.03 -4.79 3.74
C ARG A 53 -9.79 -3.94 4.03
N CYS A 54 -9.63 -2.80 3.38
CA CYS A 54 -8.55 -1.85 3.69
C CYS A 54 -8.64 -1.30 5.12
N ARG A 55 -9.83 -0.99 5.63
CA ARG A 55 -10.03 -0.55 7.03
C ARG A 55 -9.67 -1.65 8.03
N ARG A 56 -10.04 -2.90 7.74
CA ARG A 56 -9.64 -4.07 8.54
C ARG A 56 -8.13 -4.25 8.57
N LEU A 57 -7.47 -4.16 7.42
CA LEU A 57 -6.01 -4.21 7.32
C LEU A 57 -5.37 -3.13 8.20
N ALA A 58 -5.81 -1.89 8.06
CA ALA A 58 -5.31 -0.76 8.84
C ALA A 58 -5.53 -0.95 10.34
N SER A 59 -6.70 -1.43 10.75
CA SER A 59 -7.03 -1.73 12.14
C SER A 59 -6.15 -2.83 12.72
N ALA A 60 -5.98 -3.95 12.00
CA ALA A 60 -5.18 -5.09 12.45
C ALA A 60 -3.70 -4.73 12.60
N LEU A 61 -3.18 -3.89 11.69
CA LEU A 61 -1.84 -3.30 11.79
C LEU A 61 -1.72 -2.35 12.99
N SER A 62 -2.68 -1.43 13.15
CA SER A 62 -2.68 -0.44 14.24
C SER A 62 -2.76 -1.09 15.62
N LYS A 63 -3.53 -2.18 15.77
CA LYS A 63 -3.59 -3.01 17.00
C LYS A 63 -2.25 -3.61 17.40
N ARG A 64 -1.31 -3.73 16.46
CA ARG A 64 0.06 -4.21 16.66
C ARG A 64 1.07 -3.07 16.77
N GLY A 65 0.59 -1.84 16.95
CA GLY A 65 1.41 -0.66 17.13
C GLY A 65 2.04 -0.12 15.84
N ILE A 66 1.58 -0.55 14.66
CA ILE A 66 2.07 -0.05 13.38
C ILE A 66 1.41 1.29 13.06
N GLY A 67 2.22 2.32 12.83
CA GLY A 67 1.73 3.65 12.46
C GLY A 67 2.79 4.53 11.79
N LYS A 68 2.70 5.84 12.01
CA LYS A 68 3.62 6.84 11.43
C LYS A 68 5.08 6.49 11.71
N GLY A 69 5.87 6.46 10.63
CA GLY A 69 7.31 6.15 10.68
C GLY A 69 7.64 4.66 10.59
N ASP A 70 6.64 3.78 10.64
CA ASP A 70 6.85 2.34 10.50
C ASP A 70 6.74 1.89 9.05
N THR A 71 7.47 0.83 8.72
CA THR A 71 7.46 0.25 7.37
C THR A 71 6.76 -1.11 7.35
N VAL A 72 5.80 -1.25 6.43
CA VAL A 72 5.16 -2.52 6.06
C VAL A 72 5.65 -2.93 4.68
N SER A 73 6.43 -4.02 4.62
CA SER A 73 6.94 -4.57 3.38
C SER A 73 5.96 -5.56 2.76
N VAL A 74 5.88 -5.59 1.43
CA VAL A 74 4.99 -6.50 0.68
C VAL A 74 5.76 -7.22 -0.41
N ILE A 75 5.68 -8.55 -0.43
CA ILE A 75 6.16 -9.43 -1.50
C ILE A 75 4.96 -10.22 -2.02
N ALA A 76 4.38 -9.78 -3.13
CA ALA A 76 3.22 -10.43 -3.73
C ALA A 76 3.17 -10.13 -5.24
N PRO A 77 2.49 -10.97 -6.04
CA PRO A 77 2.17 -10.64 -7.42
C PRO A 77 1.05 -9.58 -7.46
N ASN A 78 0.49 -9.30 -8.65
CA ASN A 78 -0.66 -8.41 -8.79
C ASN A 78 -1.96 -9.08 -8.30
N ILE A 79 -2.12 -9.17 -6.99
CA ILE A 79 -3.26 -9.81 -6.31
C ILE A 79 -4.01 -8.82 -5.40
N PRO A 80 -5.23 -9.16 -4.92
CA PRO A 80 -6.01 -8.25 -4.07
C PRO A 80 -5.27 -7.75 -2.82
N ALA A 81 -4.49 -8.62 -2.15
CA ALA A 81 -3.79 -8.26 -0.91
C ALA A 81 -2.78 -7.11 -1.07
N ILE A 82 -2.01 -7.06 -2.18
CA ILE A 82 -1.11 -5.93 -2.44
C ILE A 82 -1.88 -4.67 -2.81
N PHE A 83 -3.01 -4.78 -3.50
CA PHE A 83 -3.88 -3.63 -3.79
C PHE A 83 -4.48 -3.06 -2.49
N GLU A 84 -4.94 -3.93 -1.59
CA GLU A 84 -5.44 -3.54 -0.26
C GLU A 84 -4.32 -2.87 0.56
N ALA A 85 -3.08 -3.37 0.48
CA ALA A 85 -1.93 -2.75 1.15
C ALA A 85 -1.62 -1.31 0.64
N HIS A 86 -1.93 -0.99 -0.62
CA HIS A 86 -1.82 0.39 -1.15
C HIS A 86 -2.71 1.40 -0.44
N PHE A 87 -3.71 0.95 0.33
CA PHE A 87 -4.57 1.81 1.13
C PHE A 87 -4.48 1.49 2.62
N GLY A 88 -4.63 0.23 3.02
CA GLY A 88 -4.68 -0.17 4.42
C GLY A 88 -3.39 0.15 5.19
N VAL A 89 -2.22 0.09 4.56
CA VAL A 89 -0.96 0.54 5.20
C VAL A 89 -0.95 2.05 5.36
N LEU A 90 -1.31 2.80 4.32
CA LEU A 90 -1.35 4.26 4.37
C LEU A 90 -2.36 4.77 5.39
N MET A 91 -3.48 4.05 5.59
CA MET A 91 -4.52 4.37 6.58
C MET A 91 -4.04 4.27 8.03
N THR A 92 -2.89 3.66 8.33
CA THR A 92 -2.26 3.72 9.67
C THR A 92 -1.28 4.87 9.81
N GLY A 93 -0.98 5.58 8.71
CA GLY A 93 0.12 6.54 8.61
C GLY A 93 1.50 5.90 8.35
N ALA A 94 1.57 4.57 8.24
CA ALA A 94 2.81 3.84 7.93
C ALA A 94 3.23 3.98 6.47
N VAL A 95 4.47 3.58 6.20
CA VAL A 95 5.09 3.58 4.87
C VAL A 95 4.94 2.20 4.24
N LEU A 96 4.35 2.16 3.04
CA LEU A 96 4.25 0.95 2.24
C LEU A 96 5.57 0.69 1.49
N ASN A 97 6.16 -0.49 1.67
CA ASN A 97 7.36 -0.90 0.94
C ASN A 97 7.07 -2.10 0.04
N THR A 98 6.61 -1.85 -1.19
CA THR A 98 6.35 -2.93 -2.15
C THR A 98 7.64 -3.36 -2.83
N LEU A 99 7.93 -4.66 -2.80
CA LEU A 99 9.22 -5.20 -3.22
C LEU A 99 9.11 -6.08 -4.46
N ASN A 100 10.15 -6.04 -5.28
CA ASN A 100 10.23 -6.87 -6.47
C ASN A 100 10.41 -8.34 -6.09
N ILE A 101 9.41 -9.15 -6.45
CA ILE A 101 9.34 -10.59 -6.19
C ILE A 101 10.48 -11.40 -6.80
N ARG A 102 11.27 -10.81 -7.72
CA ARG A 102 12.41 -11.46 -8.38
C ARG A 102 13.76 -11.21 -7.69
N LEU A 103 13.79 -10.42 -6.60
CA LEU A 103 15.04 -10.07 -5.92
C LEU A 103 15.55 -11.21 -5.07
N GLU A 104 16.81 -11.62 -5.26
CA GLU A 104 17.48 -12.66 -4.47
C GLU A 104 17.35 -12.46 -2.95
N ALA A 105 17.29 -13.55 -2.19
CA ALA A 105 17.10 -13.56 -0.73
C ALA A 105 18.10 -12.67 0.03
N GLU A 106 19.36 -12.63 -0.39
CA GLU A 106 20.39 -11.78 0.19
C GLU A 106 20.08 -10.28 0.02
N THR A 107 19.52 -9.91 -1.14
CA THR A 107 19.11 -8.54 -1.42
C THR A 107 17.87 -8.17 -0.62
N LEU A 108 16.90 -9.09 -0.51
CA LEU A 108 15.70 -8.90 0.31
C LEU A 108 16.05 -8.71 1.79
N ALA A 109 16.97 -9.52 2.34
CA ALA A 109 17.41 -9.37 3.73
C ALA A 109 18.01 -7.98 3.99
N LYS A 110 18.87 -7.48 3.08
CA LYS A 110 19.44 -6.12 3.17
C LYS A 110 18.37 -5.04 3.09
N ILE A 111 17.38 -5.22 2.21
CA ILE A 111 16.25 -4.30 2.10
C ILE A 111 15.41 -4.32 3.39
N PHE A 112 15.11 -5.48 3.96
CA PHE A 112 14.33 -5.58 5.19
C PHE A 112 14.99 -4.86 6.36
N GLU A 113 16.33 -4.95 6.46
CA GLU A 113 17.11 -4.20 7.45
C GLU A 113 17.11 -2.70 7.17
N HIS A 114 17.43 -2.30 5.93
CA HIS A 114 17.52 -0.89 5.55
C HIS A 114 16.17 -0.16 5.60
N ALA A 115 15.09 -0.84 5.21
CA ALA A 115 13.73 -0.31 5.23
C ALA A 115 13.13 -0.26 6.64
N GLU A 116 13.83 -0.82 7.62
CA GLU A 116 13.33 -0.99 8.97
C GLU A 116 11.99 -1.75 9.05
N THR A 117 11.86 -2.82 8.25
CA THR A 117 10.59 -3.54 8.09
C THR A 117 10.07 -4.05 9.44
N LYS A 118 8.85 -3.66 9.82
CA LYS A 118 8.19 -4.19 11.04
C LYS A 118 7.20 -5.32 10.72
N VAL A 119 6.53 -5.23 9.58
CA VAL A 119 5.59 -6.24 9.09
C VAL A 119 5.96 -6.61 7.67
N LEU A 120 5.93 -7.90 7.35
CA LEU A 120 6.04 -8.43 6.00
C LEU A 120 4.72 -9.12 5.64
N LEU A 121 4.02 -8.60 4.62
CA LEU A 121 2.94 -9.30 3.95
C LEU A 121 3.55 -10.07 2.77
N THR A 122 3.47 -11.41 2.76
CA THR A 122 4.13 -12.20 1.71
C THR A 122 3.21 -13.27 1.14
N ASP A 123 3.12 -13.35 -0.18
CA ASP A 123 2.50 -14.49 -0.84
C ASP A 123 3.32 -15.76 -0.61
N ARG A 124 2.64 -16.86 -0.29
CA ARG A 124 3.31 -18.14 -0.03
C ARG A 124 4.06 -18.69 -1.25
N GLU A 125 3.70 -18.27 -2.48
CA GLU A 125 4.45 -18.60 -3.70
C GLU A 125 5.95 -18.28 -3.56
N PHE A 126 6.27 -17.18 -2.86
CA PHE A 126 7.65 -16.72 -2.67
C PHE A 126 8.30 -17.22 -1.37
N SER A 127 7.60 -18.09 -0.62
CA SER A 127 8.08 -18.62 0.66
C SER A 127 9.49 -19.24 0.62
N PRO A 128 9.96 -19.97 -0.42
CA PRO A 128 11.31 -20.53 -0.40
C PRO A 128 12.40 -19.46 -0.31
N GLN A 129 12.21 -18.36 -1.02
CA GLN A 129 13.13 -17.23 -1.06
C GLN A 129 13.03 -16.36 0.19
N ILE A 130 11.81 -16.13 0.67
CA ILE A 130 11.55 -15.31 1.86
C ILE A 130 12.05 -15.99 3.12
N LYS A 131 11.92 -17.32 3.24
CA LYS A 131 12.50 -18.11 4.33
C LYS A 131 14.01 -17.91 4.44
N VAL A 132 14.72 -17.93 3.31
CA VAL A 132 16.16 -17.68 3.27
C VAL A 132 16.48 -16.24 3.65
N ALA A 133 15.70 -15.27 3.15
CA ALA A 133 15.88 -13.86 3.49
C ALA A 133 15.72 -13.61 5.00
N LEU A 134 14.62 -14.10 5.60
CA LEU A 134 14.32 -13.95 7.03
C LEU A 134 15.40 -14.57 7.93
N SER A 135 16.00 -15.70 7.54
CA SER A 135 17.10 -16.30 8.31
C SER A 135 18.38 -15.45 8.37
N LYS A 136 18.49 -14.41 7.52
CA LYS A 136 19.62 -13.47 7.46
C LYS A 136 19.32 -12.13 8.12
N VAL A 137 18.05 -11.86 8.43
CA VAL A 137 17.63 -10.62 9.09
C VAL A 137 17.82 -10.77 10.60
N LYS A 138 18.32 -9.72 11.25
CA LYS A 138 18.56 -9.65 12.70
C LYS A 138 17.40 -8.99 13.46
N ARG A 139 16.47 -8.36 12.75
CA ARG A 139 15.28 -7.73 13.33
C ARG A 139 14.11 -8.71 13.40
N ASP A 140 13.27 -8.51 14.41
CA ASP A 140 11.99 -9.21 14.50
C ASP A 140 11.01 -8.60 13.49
N ILE A 141 10.53 -9.42 12.55
CA ILE A 141 9.52 -9.05 11.55
C ILE A 141 8.28 -9.89 11.81
N LEU A 142 7.13 -9.22 11.96
CA LEU A 142 5.86 -9.92 11.94
C LEU A 142 5.55 -10.34 10.49
N VAL A 143 5.51 -11.65 10.24
CA VAL A 143 5.18 -12.20 8.93
C VAL A 143 3.69 -12.54 8.88
N ILE A 144 3.00 -12.03 7.87
CA ILE A 144 1.62 -12.36 7.52
C ILE A 144 1.65 -13.02 6.15
N ASP A 145 1.24 -14.29 6.10
CA ASP A 145 1.24 -15.06 4.87
C ASP A 145 -0.05 -14.81 4.07
N ILE A 146 0.09 -14.52 2.79
CA ILE A 146 -1.03 -14.40 1.85
C ILE A 146 -1.19 -15.77 1.18
N ASP A 147 -2.36 -16.39 1.38
CA ASP A 147 -2.77 -17.61 0.70
C ASP A 147 -3.75 -17.27 -0.42
N ASP A 148 -3.21 -16.78 -1.54
CA ASP A 148 -4.03 -16.43 -2.68
C ASP A 148 -4.69 -17.69 -3.30
N PRO A 149 -5.99 -17.66 -3.64
CA PRO A 149 -6.68 -18.80 -4.23
C PRO A 149 -6.09 -19.31 -5.55
N GLU A 150 -5.35 -18.46 -6.27
CA GLU A 150 -4.68 -18.81 -7.52
C GLU A 150 -3.23 -19.28 -7.30
N THR A 151 -2.71 -19.25 -6.06
CA THR A 151 -1.38 -19.76 -5.72
C THR A 151 -1.38 -21.28 -5.60
N GLU A 152 -0.53 -21.96 -6.36
CA GLU A 152 -0.50 -23.44 -6.39
C GLU A 152 0.33 -24.04 -5.25
N SER A 153 1.45 -23.40 -4.87
CA SER A 153 2.43 -23.97 -3.94
C SER A 153 3.07 -22.91 -3.06
N GLY A 154 3.64 -23.35 -1.93
CA GLY A 154 4.24 -22.46 -0.93
C GLY A 154 4.00 -22.93 0.50
N GLU A 155 4.85 -22.49 1.42
CA GLU A 155 4.74 -22.71 2.87
C GLU A 155 4.25 -21.43 3.57
N TYR A 156 3.50 -21.58 4.66
CA TYR A 156 3.27 -20.49 5.61
C TYR A 156 4.55 -20.28 6.44
N LEU A 157 5.06 -19.06 6.46
CA LEU A 157 6.29 -18.69 7.19
C LEU A 157 5.98 -17.99 8.51
N GLY A 158 4.86 -17.29 8.59
CA GLY A 158 4.35 -16.61 9.76
C GLY A 158 3.40 -17.47 10.59
N MET A 159 2.83 -16.85 11.62
CA MET A 159 1.80 -17.47 12.48
C MET A 159 0.38 -17.08 12.07
N LEU A 160 0.23 -16.12 11.14
CA LEU A 160 -1.05 -15.54 10.75
C LEU A 160 -1.16 -15.53 9.22
N GLU A 161 -2.26 -16.09 8.74
CA GLU A 161 -2.71 -15.97 7.36
C GLU A 161 -3.45 -14.63 7.17
N TYR A 162 -3.39 -14.07 5.97
CA TYR A 162 -3.89 -12.74 5.62
C TYR A 162 -5.39 -12.53 5.87
N GLU A 163 -6.27 -13.43 5.43
CA GLU A 163 -7.71 -13.33 5.69
C GLU A 163 -8.02 -13.46 7.18
N ALA A 164 -7.32 -14.35 7.91
CA ALA A 164 -7.42 -14.43 9.36
C ALA A 164 -6.96 -13.13 10.04
N PHE A 165 -5.89 -12.51 9.55
CA PHE A 165 -5.39 -11.22 10.03
C PHE A 165 -6.39 -10.09 9.77
N LEU A 166 -7.03 -10.04 8.60
CA LEU A 166 -8.10 -9.09 8.30
C LEU A 166 -9.31 -9.28 9.21
N ALA A 167 -9.65 -10.52 9.56
CA ALA A 167 -10.80 -10.81 10.43
C ALA A 167 -10.65 -10.24 11.85
N GLU A 168 -9.42 -10.00 12.32
CA GLU A 168 -9.17 -9.32 13.59
C GLU A 168 -9.40 -7.79 13.50
N GLY A 169 -9.42 -7.23 12.30
CA GLY A 169 -9.56 -5.80 12.06
C GLY A 169 -10.98 -5.28 12.32
N ASP A 170 -11.09 -4.08 12.86
CA ASP A 170 -12.35 -3.36 12.92
C ASP A 170 -12.77 -2.94 11.51
N PRO A 171 -13.93 -3.38 10.99
CA PRO A 171 -14.42 -2.89 9.72
C PRO A 171 -14.59 -1.38 9.75
N GLU A 172 -14.92 -0.72 10.87
CA GLU A 172 -15.21 0.71 11.00
C GLU A 172 -14.01 1.60 11.34
N PHE A 173 -12.78 1.09 11.21
CA PHE A 173 -11.57 1.86 11.53
C PHE A 173 -11.47 3.20 10.78
N GLU A 174 -11.33 4.30 11.52
CA GLU A 174 -11.10 5.62 10.95
C GLU A 174 -9.63 5.77 10.52
N ALA A 175 -9.43 6.00 9.23
CA ALA A 175 -8.09 6.18 8.66
C ALA A 175 -7.35 7.37 9.27
N VAL A 176 -6.10 7.15 9.64
CA VAL A 176 -5.17 8.22 10.01
C VAL A 176 -4.74 8.94 8.73
N LEU A 177 -5.20 10.17 8.56
CA LEU A 177 -4.78 11.01 7.44
C LEU A 177 -3.37 11.59 7.70
N PRO A 178 -2.58 11.88 6.64
CA PRO A 178 -1.30 12.55 6.79
C PRO A 178 -1.43 13.88 7.53
N GLU A 179 -0.43 14.24 8.33
CA GLU A 179 -0.38 15.55 9.01
C GLU A 179 -0.10 16.69 8.02
N ASP A 180 0.70 16.41 6.99
CA ASP A 180 1.05 17.34 5.93
C ASP A 180 1.26 16.63 4.58
N ASP A 181 1.47 17.43 3.54
CA ASP A 181 1.69 16.99 2.15
C ASP A 181 3.03 16.26 1.91
N TRP A 182 3.97 16.35 2.85
CA TRP A 182 5.34 15.83 2.78
C TRP A 182 5.52 14.49 3.51
N GLN A 183 4.53 14.05 4.30
CA GLN A 183 4.57 12.77 4.97
C GLN A 183 4.82 11.62 3.99
N ALA A 184 5.78 10.75 4.33
CA ALA A 184 6.10 9.56 3.57
C ALA A 184 4.92 8.58 3.54
N VAL A 185 4.64 8.01 2.37
CA VAL A 185 3.55 7.03 2.16
C VAL A 185 4.04 5.74 1.52
N SER A 186 5.16 5.80 0.79
CA SER A 186 5.72 4.62 0.13
C SER A 186 7.24 4.69 0.05
N LEU A 187 7.86 3.52 0.10
CA LEU A 187 9.29 3.29 -0.12
C LEU A 187 9.43 2.30 -1.27
N ASN A 188 10.22 2.66 -2.28
CA ASN A 188 10.55 1.78 -3.40
C ASN A 188 12.06 1.62 -3.48
N TYR A 189 12.54 0.47 -3.97
CA TYR A 189 13.96 0.23 -4.17
C TYR A 189 14.31 0.17 -5.66
N THR A 190 15.38 0.85 -6.03
CA THR A 190 15.94 0.81 -7.39
C THR A 190 17.16 -0.10 -7.43
N SER A 191 17.26 -0.91 -8.49
CA SER A 191 18.46 -1.69 -8.77
C SER A 191 19.58 -0.73 -9.19
N GLY A 192 20.41 -0.31 -8.24
CA GLY A 192 21.62 0.45 -8.55
C GLY A 192 22.58 -0.41 -9.38
N THR A 193 23.23 0.18 -10.38
CA THR A 193 24.19 -0.52 -11.26
C THR A 193 25.49 -0.93 -10.56
N THR A 194 25.70 -0.54 -9.30
CA THR A 194 26.99 -0.70 -8.60
C THR A 194 26.88 -1.10 -7.11
N GLY A 195 25.76 -1.66 -6.63
CA GLY A 195 25.71 -2.13 -5.24
C GLY A 195 24.32 -2.34 -4.64
N ILE A 196 24.23 -2.10 -3.33
CA ILE A 196 23.01 -2.25 -2.52
C ILE A 196 21.88 -1.39 -3.12
N PRO A 197 20.65 -1.93 -3.27
CA PRO A 197 19.52 -1.17 -3.78
C PRO A 197 19.28 0.13 -3.02
N LYS A 198 18.94 1.19 -3.75
CA LYS A 198 18.72 2.52 -3.17
C LYS A 198 17.23 2.74 -2.94
N GLY A 199 16.87 3.10 -1.71
CA GLY A 199 15.51 3.46 -1.33
C GLY A 199 15.11 4.83 -1.89
N VAL A 200 13.88 4.93 -2.40
CA VAL A 200 13.24 6.13 -2.92
C VAL A 200 11.91 6.29 -2.19
N VAL A 201 11.78 7.37 -1.43
CA VAL A 201 10.60 7.65 -0.62
C VAL A 201 9.64 8.55 -1.37
N TYR A 202 8.36 8.17 -1.41
CA TYR A 202 7.29 8.98 -1.95
C TYR A 202 6.55 9.66 -0.80
N HIS A 203 6.26 10.95 -0.96
CA HIS A 203 5.39 11.68 -0.05
C HIS A 203 3.94 11.70 -0.56
N THR A 204 3.00 11.92 0.35
CA THR A 204 1.55 11.83 0.07
C THR A 204 1.11 12.73 -1.09
N ARG A 205 1.62 13.96 -1.16
CA ARG A 205 1.31 14.89 -2.25
C ARG A 205 1.82 14.40 -3.62
N GLY A 206 3.01 13.80 -3.67
CA GLY A 206 3.57 13.27 -4.91
C GLY A 206 2.74 12.12 -5.45
N ALA A 207 2.34 11.20 -4.56
CA ALA A 207 1.44 10.10 -4.87
C ALA A 207 0.08 10.59 -5.37
N TYR A 208 -0.52 11.57 -4.68
CA TYR A 208 -1.81 12.16 -5.07
C TYR A 208 -1.73 12.84 -6.44
N LEU A 209 -0.74 13.71 -6.64
CA LEU A 209 -0.58 14.45 -7.90
C LEU A 209 -0.30 13.52 -9.07
N LEU A 210 0.55 12.51 -8.91
CA LEU A 210 0.81 11.54 -9.97
C LEU A 210 -0.45 10.72 -10.31
N ALA A 211 -1.21 10.27 -9.30
CA ALA A 211 -2.47 9.57 -9.54
C ALA A 211 -3.48 10.44 -10.33
N THR A 212 -3.61 11.73 -9.99
CA THR A 212 -4.47 12.66 -10.75
C THR A 212 -3.91 12.94 -12.15
N GLY A 213 -2.60 13.11 -12.28
CA GLY A 213 -1.91 13.39 -13.54
C GLY A 213 -2.01 12.23 -14.52
N ASN A 214 -1.98 10.98 -14.04
CA ASN A 214 -2.16 9.80 -14.86
C ASN A 214 -3.52 9.81 -15.60
N VAL A 215 -4.59 10.26 -14.95
CA VAL A 215 -5.91 10.38 -15.60
C VAL A 215 -5.87 11.34 -16.78
N LEU A 216 -5.21 12.49 -16.60
CA LEU A 216 -5.06 13.49 -17.66
C LEU A 216 -4.15 13.02 -18.78
N ALA A 217 -2.99 12.46 -18.43
CA ALA A 217 -1.96 12.08 -19.40
C ALA A 217 -2.37 10.87 -20.26
N TRP A 218 -3.24 9.99 -19.75
CA TRP A 218 -3.70 8.78 -20.45
C TRP A 218 -5.12 8.90 -20.98
N GLU A 219 -5.76 10.07 -20.86
CA GLU A 219 -7.15 10.31 -21.28
C GLU A 219 -8.12 9.24 -20.74
N MET A 220 -7.93 8.87 -19.47
CA MET A 220 -8.65 7.73 -18.89
C MET A 220 -10.16 7.99 -18.84
N PRO A 221 -11.00 7.09 -19.38
CA PRO A 221 -12.44 7.25 -19.29
C PRO A 221 -12.92 7.07 -17.85
N HIS A 222 -14.09 7.60 -17.53
CA HIS A 222 -14.73 7.35 -16.24
C HIS A 222 -15.04 5.87 -16.03
N ARG A 223 -14.77 5.37 -14.83
CA ARG A 223 -15.00 3.98 -14.41
C ARG A 223 -14.42 2.93 -15.40
N PRO A 224 -13.10 2.97 -15.66
CA PRO A 224 -12.46 2.03 -16.58
C PRO A 224 -12.46 0.61 -16.01
N VAL A 225 -12.36 -0.39 -16.88
CA VAL A 225 -11.92 -1.74 -16.50
C VAL A 225 -10.44 -1.83 -16.83
N TYR A 226 -9.59 -1.80 -15.82
CA TYR A 226 -8.13 -1.78 -15.97
C TYR A 226 -7.54 -3.18 -15.76
N LEU A 227 -6.78 -3.68 -16.74
CA LEU A 227 -6.07 -4.94 -16.64
C LEU A 227 -4.65 -4.71 -16.10
N TRP A 228 -4.33 -5.35 -14.97
CA TRP A 228 -3.04 -5.23 -14.30
C TRP A 228 -1.94 -6.04 -14.96
N THR A 229 -1.22 -5.44 -15.91
CA THR A 229 -0.05 -6.07 -16.55
C THR A 229 1.28 -5.59 -15.96
N LEU A 230 1.34 -4.34 -15.49
CA LEU A 230 2.51 -3.79 -14.80
C LEU A 230 2.52 -4.27 -13.34
N PRO A 231 3.65 -4.73 -12.78
CA PRO A 231 3.72 -5.12 -11.38
C PRO A 231 3.42 -3.94 -10.42
N MET A 232 2.53 -4.16 -9.46
CA MET A 232 2.19 -3.16 -8.43
C MET A 232 3.37 -2.80 -7.54
N PHE A 233 4.40 -3.66 -7.45
CA PHE A 233 5.63 -3.34 -6.74
C PHE A 233 6.59 -2.41 -7.50
N HIS A 234 6.35 -2.17 -8.79
CA HIS A 234 7.23 -1.34 -9.62
C HIS A 234 6.76 0.11 -9.62
N CYS A 235 7.37 0.96 -8.79
CA CYS A 235 6.95 2.34 -8.55
C CYS A 235 5.46 2.43 -8.14
N ASN A 236 5.03 1.56 -7.22
CA ASN A 236 3.63 1.41 -6.82
C ASN A 236 2.67 1.21 -8.01
N GLY A 237 3.07 0.42 -9.01
CA GLY A 237 2.31 0.24 -10.25
C GLY A 237 2.12 1.56 -11.01
N TRP A 238 3.14 2.41 -11.04
CA TRP A 238 3.07 3.79 -11.56
C TRP A 238 1.96 4.63 -10.88
N CYS A 239 1.68 4.37 -9.61
CA CYS A 239 0.58 4.95 -8.85
C CYS A 239 -0.84 4.61 -9.38
N PHE A 240 -0.99 3.66 -10.31
CA PHE A 240 -2.30 3.26 -10.80
C PHE A 240 -3.25 2.67 -9.74
N PRO A 241 -2.80 2.03 -8.64
CA PRO A 241 -3.74 1.58 -7.62
C PRO A 241 -4.55 2.74 -7.06
N TRP A 242 -3.90 3.90 -6.92
CA TRP A 242 -4.53 5.16 -6.54
C TRP A 242 -5.27 5.83 -7.71
N THR A 243 -4.70 5.85 -8.92
CA THR A 243 -5.33 6.42 -10.13
C THR A 243 -6.70 5.79 -10.42
N ILE A 244 -6.76 4.45 -10.49
CA ILE A 244 -7.98 3.72 -10.86
C ILE A 244 -9.05 3.88 -9.79
N THR A 245 -8.65 3.94 -8.52
CA THR A 245 -9.57 4.16 -7.40
C THR A 245 -10.20 5.56 -7.42
N MET A 246 -9.56 6.55 -8.05
CA MET A 246 -10.11 7.90 -8.17
C MET A 246 -11.26 8.01 -9.19
N LEU A 247 -11.29 7.13 -10.20
CA LEU A 247 -12.17 7.20 -11.39
C LEU A 247 -13.53 6.51 -11.23
#